data_AF-A0A9C8HAV4-F1
#
_entry.id   AF-A0A9C8HAV4-F1
#
_cell.length_a   1.000
_cell.length_b   1.000
_cell.length_c   1.000
_cell.angle_alpha   90.00
_cell.angle_beta   90.00
_cell.angle_gamma   90.00
#
_symmetry.space_group_name_H-M   'P 1'
#
loop_
_entity.id
_entity.type
_entity.pdbx_description
1 polymer ?
#
loop_
_entity_poly.entity_id
_entity_poly.type
_entity_poly.pdbx_seq_one_letter_code
_entity_poly.pdbx_strand_id
1 'polypeptide(L)'
;MTDQKPYGPPPDAIPLSDAMKEYLPAEMWEEHARATEARKNAPKRPSYLSMSVREWEAANASYEAANRTRSARADLHRVWNGMLAAMKAKLEAGELTAFGQENPPFGPWHAIPAPAWRQLRITNVRKGEATVGANIVHDIHILPPDADDHMPTGTPGRPKKGIDIIRIEFQRRVDAGELADSLAAEARTLQAWYRETWPRRDCPTTKTIENNLREAWRAVRLRTA
;
A
#
# COMPACT_ATOMS: atom_id res chain seq x y z
N MET A 1 29.14 1.00 15.57
CA MET A 1 27.88 1.52 16.12
C MET A 1 27.45 2.66 15.22
N THR A 2 26.68 2.36 14.19
CA THR A 2 26.23 3.36 13.21
C THR A 2 24.91 3.94 13.68
N ASP A 3 24.90 5.26 13.87
CA ASP A 3 23.73 6.09 14.08
C ASP A 3 22.62 5.71 13.07
N GLN A 4 21.56 5.05 13.53
CA GLN A 4 20.32 5.03 12.78
C GLN A 4 19.78 6.46 12.76
N LYS A 5 19.87 7.12 11.61
CA LYS A 5 19.20 8.39 11.37
C LYS A 5 17.72 8.23 11.78
N PRO A 6 17.20 9.06 12.70
CA PRO A 6 15.80 8.98 13.13
C PRO A 6 14.79 9.33 12.02
N TYR A 7 15.29 9.71 10.84
CA TYR A 7 14.51 10.12 9.67
C TYR A 7 15.05 9.40 8.44
N GLY A 8 14.37 8.31 8.06
CA GLY A 8 14.67 7.52 6.87
C GLY A 8 13.76 6.29 6.81
N PRO A 9 13.54 5.72 5.61
CA PRO A 9 12.81 4.47 5.48
C PRO A 9 13.47 3.37 6.32
N PRO A 10 12.72 2.32 6.69
CA PRO A 10 13.31 1.18 7.37
C PRO A 10 14.57 0.68 6.64
N PRO A 11 15.60 0.23 7.37
CA PRO A 11 16.77 -0.37 6.74
C PRO A 11 16.30 -1.52 5.83
N ASP A 12 16.90 -1.63 4.66
CA ASP A 12 16.59 -2.61 3.61
C ASP A 12 15.27 -2.38 2.84
N ALA A 13 14.44 -1.39 3.20
CA ALA A 13 13.25 -1.07 2.43
C ALA A 13 13.60 -0.37 1.10
N ILE A 14 13.07 -0.89 0.00
CA ILE A 14 13.30 -0.39 -1.36
C ILE A 14 12.12 0.46 -1.86
N PRO A 15 12.33 1.44 -2.75
CA PRO A 15 11.25 2.23 -3.32
C PRO A 15 10.23 1.36 -4.05
N LEU A 16 8.94 1.76 -4.04
CA LEU A 16 7.86 1.04 -4.73
C LEU A 16 8.19 0.73 -6.21
N SER A 17 8.87 1.63 -6.91
CA SER A 17 9.27 1.42 -8.31
C SER A 17 10.26 0.28 -8.50
N ASP A 18 11.16 0.07 -7.55
CA ASP A 18 12.16 -1.00 -7.63
C ASP A 18 11.55 -2.32 -7.14
N ALA A 19 10.70 -2.26 -6.11
CA ALA A 19 9.90 -3.41 -5.67
C ALA A 19 9.02 -3.97 -6.80
N MET A 20 8.42 -3.12 -7.63
CA MET A 20 7.66 -3.58 -8.81
C MET A 20 8.53 -4.28 -9.85
N LYS A 21 9.82 -3.94 -9.98
CA LYS A 21 10.73 -4.64 -10.90
C LYS A 21 11.14 -6.00 -10.35
N GLU A 22 11.32 -6.08 -9.04
CA GLU A 22 11.81 -7.29 -8.36
C GLU A 22 10.70 -8.34 -8.16
N TYR A 23 9.50 -7.92 -7.73
CA TYR A 23 8.46 -8.84 -7.29
C TYR A 23 7.34 -9.09 -8.31
N LEU A 24 7.35 -8.40 -9.45
CA LEU A 24 6.42 -8.71 -10.55
C LEU A 24 7.05 -9.67 -11.56
N PRO A 25 6.26 -10.57 -12.18
CA PRO A 25 6.77 -11.47 -13.21
C PRO A 25 7.39 -10.71 -14.38
N ALA A 26 8.50 -11.23 -14.91
CA ALA A 26 9.18 -10.68 -16.08
C ALA A 26 8.25 -10.56 -17.29
N GLU A 27 7.34 -11.53 -17.47
CA GLU A 27 6.35 -11.55 -18.55
C GLU A 27 5.47 -10.28 -18.60
N MET A 28 5.11 -9.73 -17.43
CA MET A 28 4.33 -8.48 -17.36
C MET A 28 5.14 -7.28 -17.86
N TRP A 29 6.44 -7.25 -17.57
CA TRP A 29 7.35 -6.20 -18.05
C TRP A 29 7.59 -6.31 -19.56
N GLU A 30 7.68 -7.53 -20.10
CA GLU A 30 7.76 -7.77 -21.53
C GLU A 30 6.47 -7.35 -22.25
N GLU A 31 5.30 -7.64 -21.69
CA GLU A 31 4.01 -7.17 -22.21
C GLU A 31 3.94 -5.63 -22.17
N HIS A 32 4.36 -5.02 -21.07
CA HIS A 32 4.43 -3.56 -20.96
C HIS A 32 5.38 -2.94 -21.99
N ALA A 33 6.55 -3.56 -22.23
CA ALA A 33 7.49 -3.13 -23.25
C ALA A 33 6.88 -3.23 -24.66
N ARG A 34 6.24 -4.35 -24.99
CA ARG A 34 5.51 -4.54 -26.27
C ARG A 34 4.41 -3.50 -26.45
N ALA A 35 3.61 -3.24 -25.42
CA ALA A 35 2.55 -2.22 -25.47
C ALA A 35 3.12 -0.80 -25.60
N THR A 36 4.27 -0.53 -24.99
CA THR A 36 4.99 0.74 -25.10
C THR A 36 5.48 0.97 -26.53
N GLU A 37 6.10 -0.04 -27.15
CA GLU A 37 6.54 0.03 -28.54
C GLU A 37 5.36 0.15 -29.52
N ALA A 38 4.28 -0.62 -29.30
CA ALA A 38 3.05 -0.49 -30.08
C ALA A 38 2.48 0.94 -30.01
N ARG A 39 2.51 1.56 -28.83
CA ARG A 39 2.10 2.97 -28.67
C ARG A 39 3.03 3.94 -29.40
N LYS A 40 4.34 3.74 -29.36
CA LYS A 40 5.31 4.60 -30.08
C LYS A 40 5.10 4.55 -31.59
N ASN A 41 4.79 3.35 -32.10
CA ASN A 41 4.57 3.11 -33.53
C ASN A 41 3.14 3.43 -33.99
N ALA A 42 2.21 3.68 -33.06
CA ALA A 42 0.83 4.03 -33.41
C ALA A 42 0.77 5.37 -34.17
N PRO A 43 -0.13 5.49 -35.16
CA PRO A 43 -0.29 6.73 -35.92
C PRO A 43 -0.60 7.89 -34.97
N LYS A 44 0.14 8.99 -35.12
CA LYS A 44 -0.09 10.21 -34.35
C LYS A 44 -1.38 10.87 -34.81
N ARG A 45 -2.08 11.53 -33.88
CA ARG A 45 -3.27 12.31 -34.21
C ARG A 45 -2.89 13.40 -35.23
N PRO A 46 -3.59 13.51 -36.37
CA PRO A 46 -3.35 14.56 -37.35
C PRO A 46 -3.56 15.94 -36.73
N SER A 47 -2.65 16.87 -37.03
CA SER A 47 -2.76 18.26 -36.59
C SER A 47 -3.39 19.11 -37.67
N TYR A 48 -4.45 19.84 -37.33
CA TYR A 48 -5.11 20.80 -38.22
C TYR A 48 -4.17 21.95 -38.62
N LEU A 49 -3.14 22.24 -37.80
CA LEU A 49 -2.18 23.32 -38.05
C LEU A 49 -1.11 22.96 -39.07
N SER A 50 -0.98 21.69 -39.48
CA SER A 50 0.11 21.22 -40.34
C SER A 50 -0.34 20.78 -41.75
N MET A 51 -1.61 20.94 -42.11
CA MET A 51 -2.18 20.48 -43.38
C MET A 51 -3.46 21.26 -43.73
N SER A 52 -3.95 21.12 -44.95
CA SER A 52 -5.24 21.74 -45.32
C SER A 52 -6.41 21.07 -44.59
N VAL A 53 -7.55 21.76 -44.50
CA VAL A 53 -8.77 21.27 -43.83
C VAL A 53 -9.21 19.91 -44.37
N ARG A 54 -9.24 19.76 -45.70
CA ARG A 54 -9.69 18.53 -46.36
C ARG A 54 -8.73 17.35 -46.12
N GLU A 55 -7.43 17.62 -46.11
CA GLU A 55 -6.41 16.61 -45.77
C GLU A 55 -6.52 16.21 -44.30
N TRP A 56 -6.76 17.17 -43.41
CA TRP A 56 -6.97 16.91 -41.98
C TRP A 56 -8.22 16.06 -41.75
N GLU A 57 -9.35 16.37 -42.38
CA GLU A 57 -10.59 15.60 -42.24
C GLU A 57 -10.41 14.14 -42.68
N ALA A 58 -9.77 13.93 -43.85
CA ALA A 58 -9.49 12.58 -44.36
C ALA A 58 -8.54 11.81 -43.43
N ALA A 59 -7.46 12.46 -42.97
CA ALA A 59 -6.51 11.87 -42.04
C ALA A 59 -7.15 11.57 -40.67
N ASN A 60 -8.01 12.45 -40.16
CA ASN A 60 -8.69 12.29 -38.88
C ASN A 60 -9.73 11.17 -38.94
N ALA A 61 -10.50 11.05 -40.02
CA ALA A 61 -11.43 9.94 -40.23
C ALA A 61 -10.71 8.58 -40.27
N SER A 62 -9.55 8.51 -40.93
CA SER A 62 -8.69 7.32 -40.94
C SER A 62 -8.13 7.00 -39.55
N TYR A 63 -7.64 8.01 -38.83
CA TYR A 63 -7.16 7.87 -37.45
C TYR A 63 -8.26 7.40 -36.48
N GLU A 64 -9.47 7.93 -36.60
CA GLU A 64 -10.62 7.54 -35.78
C GLU A 64 -11.11 6.13 -36.15
N ALA A 65 -11.10 5.76 -37.44
CA ALA A 65 -11.39 4.39 -37.87
C ALA A 65 -10.39 3.39 -37.27
N ALA A 66 -9.10 3.71 -37.28
CA ALA A 66 -8.05 2.87 -36.70
C ALA A 66 -8.17 2.75 -35.16
N ASN A 67 -8.64 3.79 -34.47
CA ASN A 67 -8.78 3.78 -33.00
C ASN A 67 -10.13 3.27 -32.49
N ARG A 68 -11.15 3.11 -33.35
CA ARG A 68 -12.50 2.68 -32.95
C ARG A 68 -12.54 1.29 -32.32
N THR A 69 -11.67 0.38 -32.73
CA THR A 69 -11.61 -1.01 -32.24
C THR A 69 -10.65 -1.19 -31.07
N ARG A 70 -9.50 -0.51 -31.07
CA ARG A 70 -8.51 -0.60 -29.99
C ARG A 70 -7.48 0.52 -30.12
N SER A 71 -7.28 1.33 -29.08
CA SER A 71 -6.18 2.30 -29.08
C SER A 71 -4.97 1.74 -28.34
N ALA A 72 -3.78 1.86 -28.93
CA ALA A 72 -2.52 1.43 -28.30
C ALA A 72 -2.27 2.12 -26.95
N ARG A 73 -2.82 3.34 -26.76
CA ARG A 73 -2.82 4.04 -25.47
C ARG A 73 -3.66 3.31 -24.43
N ALA A 74 -4.86 2.87 -24.78
CA ALA A 74 -5.73 2.11 -23.87
C ALA A 74 -5.14 0.74 -23.54
N ASP A 75 -4.47 0.10 -24.49
CA ASP A 75 -3.77 -1.17 -24.26
C ASP A 75 -2.61 -0.99 -23.26
N LEU A 76 -1.73 0.00 -23.47
CA LEU A 76 -0.67 0.30 -22.51
C LEU A 76 -1.22 0.60 -21.11
N HIS A 77 -2.30 1.38 -21.02
CA HIS A 77 -2.95 1.67 -19.75
C HIS A 77 -3.53 0.42 -19.08
N ARG A 78 -4.11 -0.51 -19.86
CA ARG A 78 -4.61 -1.79 -19.35
C ARG A 78 -3.49 -2.63 -18.76
N VAL A 79 -2.39 -2.79 -19.49
CA VAL A 79 -1.21 -3.56 -19.03
C VAL A 79 -0.64 -2.95 -17.75
N TRP A 80 -0.46 -1.63 -17.73
CA TRP A 80 0.01 -0.93 -16.54
C TRP A 80 -0.90 -1.13 -15.33
N ASN A 81 -2.22 -1.02 -15.52
CA ASN A 81 -3.19 -1.27 -14.44
C ASN A 81 -3.17 -2.73 -13.98
N GLY A 82 -2.92 -3.68 -14.87
CA GLY A 82 -2.70 -5.09 -14.52
C GLY A 82 -1.49 -5.28 -13.61
N MET A 83 -0.37 -4.65 -13.94
CA MET A 83 0.83 -4.67 -13.09
C MET A 83 0.59 -4.06 -11.71
N LEU A 84 -0.10 -2.92 -11.65
CA LEU A 84 -0.49 -2.29 -10.38
C LEU A 84 -1.41 -3.20 -9.56
N ALA A 85 -2.38 -3.86 -10.19
CA ALA A 85 -3.28 -4.79 -9.52
C ALA A 85 -2.53 -6.00 -8.96
N ALA A 86 -1.57 -6.55 -9.71
CA ALA A 86 -0.74 -7.66 -9.24
C ALA A 86 0.12 -7.26 -8.04
N MET A 87 0.77 -6.09 -8.08
CA MET A 87 1.55 -5.57 -6.95
C MET A 87 0.67 -5.35 -5.71
N LYS A 88 -0.50 -4.74 -5.93
CA LYS A 88 -1.49 -4.50 -4.87
C LYS A 88 -1.98 -5.82 -4.25
N ALA A 89 -2.19 -6.87 -5.05
CA ALA A 89 -2.62 -8.17 -4.54
C ALA A 89 -1.58 -8.80 -3.60
N LYS A 90 -0.29 -8.69 -3.92
CA LYS A 90 0.81 -9.15 -3.03
C LYS A 90 0.83 -8.39 -1.71
N LEU A 91 0.63 -7.08 -1.75
CA LEU A 91 0.56 -6.21 -0.57
C LEU A 91 -0.69 -6.49 0.28
N GLU A 92 -1.83 -6.73 -0.36
CA GLU A 92 -3.08 -7.09 0.31
C GLU A 92 -3.02 -8.48 0.95
N ALA A 93 -2.36 -9.44 0.31
CA ALA A 93 -2.11 -10.77 0.85
C ALA A 93 -1.10 -10.77 2.02
N GLY A 94 -0.40 -9.66 2.23
CA GLY A 94 0.66 -9.56 3.24
C GLY A 94 1.92 -10.33 2.86
N GLU A 95 2.13 -10.67 1.58
CA GLU A 95 3.39 -11.25 1.08
C GLU A 95 4.53 -10.24 1.21
N LEU A 96 4.21 -8.95 1.07
CA LEU A 96 5.15 -7.83 1.14
C LEU A 96 4.67 -6.83 2.20
N THR A 97 5.62 -6.29 2.98
CA THR A 97 5.33 -5.26 3.97
C THR A 97 5.66 -3.89 3.39
N ALA A 98 4.66 -3.02 3.25
CA ALA A 98 4.88 -1.65 2.81
C ALA A 98 4.95 -0.67 3.98
N PHE A 99 5.73 0.39 3.82
CA PHE A 99 5.83 1.51 4.74
C PHE A 99 5.57 2.81 3.97
N GLY A 100 4.86 3.74 4.59
CA GLY A 100 4.67 5.10 4.08
C GLY A 100 5.08 6.14 5.12
N GLN A 101 5.41 7.34 4.67
CA GLN A 101 5.80 8.43 5.54
C GLN A 101 4.62 9.35 5.88
N GLU A 102 4.36 9.56 7.17
CA GLU A 102 3.30 10.44 7.67
C GLU A 102 3.82 11.89 7.72
N ASN A 103 3.66 12.65 6.62
CA ASN A 103 4.18 14.01 6.37
C ASN A 103 5.66 14.07 5.92
N PRO A 104 5.91 13.78 4.63
CA PRO A 104 7.25 13.93 4.06
C PRO A 104 7.77 15.37 4.12
N PRO A 105 9.10 15.57 4.25
CA PRO A 105 10.13 14.54 4.34
C PRO A 105 10.52 14.16 5.79
N PHE A 106 9.84 14.71 6.80
CA PHE A 106 10.26 14.61 8.21
C PHE A 106 9.37 13.72 9.09
N GLY A 107 8.31 13.18 8.50
CA GLY A 107 7.34 12.32 9.16
C GLY A 107 7.89 10.99 9.64
N PRO A 108 7.30 10.39 10.69
CA PRO A 108 7.57 9.01 11.05
C PRO A 108 7.12 8.04 9.94
N TRP A 109 7.84 6.93 9.84
CA TRP A 109 7.53 5.85 8.90
C TRP A 109 6.57 4.86 9.56
N HIS A 110 5.44 4.64 8.91
CA HIS A 110 4.42 3.71 9.37
C HIS A 110 4.25 2.59 8.37
N ALA A 111 4.28 1.35 8.88
CA ALA A 111 3.90 0.23 8.05
C ALA A 111 2.40 0.32 7.71
N ILE A 112 2.10 0.10 6.44
CA ILE A 112 0.77 0.12 5.87
C ILE A 112 0.18 -1.27 6.04
N PRO A 113 -0.91 -1.42 6.82
CA PRO A 113 -1.53 -2.72 7.02
C PRO A 113 -1.95 -3.40 5.73
N ALA A 114 -1.82 -4.73 5.66
CA ALA A 114 -2.23 -5.50 4.48
C ALA A 114 -3.71 -5.24 4.08
N PRO A 115 -4.69 -5.21 5.01
CA PRO A 115 -6.09 -4.93 4.67
C PRO A 115 -6.32 -3.50 4.16
N ALA A 116 -5.47 -2.53 4.54
CA ALA A 116 -5.61 -1.14 4.09
C ALA A 116 -5.43 -1.02 2.57
N TRP A 117 -4.67 -1.95 1.96
CA TRP A 117 -4.50 -1.99 0.52
C TRP A 117 -5.80 -2.18 -0.23
N ARG A 118 -6.83 -2.82 0.34
CA ARG A 118 -8.17 -2.94 -0.30
C ARG A 118 -8.70 -1.58 -0.78
N GLN A 119 -8.55 -0.57 0.05
CA GLN A 119 -9.04 0.79 -0.19
C GLN A 119 -8.01 1.67 -0.90
N LEU A 120 -6.72 1.45 -0.66
CA LEU A 120 -5.64 2.22 -1.27
C LEU A 120 -5.57 2.02 -2.79
N ARG A 121 -5.30 3.12 -3.49
CA ARG A 121 -5.03 3.13 -4.94
C ARG A 121 -3.65 3.72 -5.18
N ILE A 122 -2.75 2.93 -5.78
CA ILE A 122 -1.44 3.42 -6.20
C ILE A 122 -1.65 4.43 -7.33
N THR A 123 -1.26 5.68 -7.11
CA THR A 123 -1.42 6.77 -8.09
C THR A 123 -0.11 7.11 -8.78
N ASN A 124 1.02 7.00 -8.07
CA ASN A 124 2.32 7.29 -8.62
C ASN A 124 3.39 6.33 -8.11
N VAL A 125 3.78 5.37 -8.95
CA VAL A 125 4.80 4.37 -8.62
C VAL A 125 6.16 5.01 -8.37
N ARG A 126 6.55 5.99 -9.21
CA ARG A 126 7.88 6.62 -9.13
C ARG A 126 8.06 7.42 -7.85
N LYS A 127 7.00 8.05 -7.37
CA LYS A 127 7.00 8.82 -6.11
C LYS A 127 6.57 7.98 -4.90
N GLY A 128 6.17 6.72 -5.09
CA GLY A 128 5.59 5.91 -4.04
C GLY A 128 4.32 6.52 -3.44
N GLU A 129 3.38 6.99 -4.25
CA GLU A 129 2.12 7.59 -3.76
C GLU A 129 0.96 6.62 -3.91
N ALA A 130 0.16 6.49 -2.85
CA ALA A 130 -1.13 5.82 -2.87
C ALA A 130 -2.21 6.68 -2.18
N THR A 131 -3.47 6.51 -2.55
CA THR A 131 -4.56 7.36 -2.08
C THR A 131 -5.75 6.57 -1.54
N VAL A 132 -6.41 7.10 -0.51
CA VAL A 132 -7.73 6.69 -0.02
C VAL A 132 -8.58 7.95 0.14
N GLY A 133 -9.55 8.15 -0.76
CA GLY A 133 -10.33 9.38 -0.80
C GLY A 133 -9.43 10.60 -1.03
N ALA A 134 -9.46 11.57 -0.12
CA ALA A 134 -8.62 12.77 -0.17
C ALA A 134 -7.22 12.57 0.46
N ASN A 135 -6.99 11.45 1.16
CA ASN A 135 -5.75 11.20 1.88
C ASN A 135 -4.72 10.55 0.95
N ILE A 136 -3.48 11.06 1.02
CA ILE A 136 -2.35 10.56 0.24
C ILE A 136 -1.32 9.97 1.21
N VAL A 137 -0.93 8.73 0.96
CA VAL A 137 0.24 8.09 1.55
C VAL A 137 1.41 8.35 0.62
N HIS A 138 2.46 8.95 1.16
CA HIS A 138 3.64 9.36 0.41
C HIS A 138 4.84 8.45 0.69
N ASP A 139 5.82 8.49 -0.23
CA ASP A 139 7.11 7.83 -0.14
C ASP A 139 7.03 6.35 0.23
N ILE A 140 6.15 5.60 -0.44
CA ILE A 140 5.95 4.18 -0.17
C ILE A 140 7.22 3.38 -0.49
N HIS A 141 7.73 2.68 0.53
CA HIS A 141 8.83 1.73 0.42
C HIS A 141 8.36 0.34 0.82
N ILE A 142 8.91 -0.69 0.16
CA ILE A 142 8.59 -2.08 0.38
C ILE A 142 9.77 -2.73 1.07
N LEU A 143 9.49 -3.41 2.18
CA LEU A 143 10.48 -4.24 2.83
C LEU A 143 10.55 -5.61 2.13
N PRO A 144 11.74 -6.06 1.72
CA PRO A 144 11.93 -7.40 1.15
C PRO A 144 11.45 -8.49 2.12
N PRO A 145 10.94 -9.62 1.60
CA PRO A 145 10.42 -10.68 2.45
C PRO A 145 11.48 -11.26 3.40
N ASP A 146 12.75 -11.30 3.00
CA ASP A 146 13.83 -11.90 3.81
C ASP A 146 14.34 -10.95 4.92
N ALA A 147 14.08 -9.65 4.80
CA ALA A 147 14.48 -8.65 5.80
C ALA A 147 13.53 -8.63 7.02
N ASP A 148 12.30 -9.15 6.87
CA ASP A 148 11.32 -9.26 7.97
C ASP A 148 11.73 -10.32 9.02
N ASP A 149 12.54 -11.32 8.66
CA ASP A 149 12.99 -12.41 9.53
C ASP A 149 13.99 -11.97 10.61
N HIS A 150 14.51 -10.73 10.52
CA HIS A 150 15.53 -10.21 11.42
C HIS A 150 15.04 -9.14 12.40
N MET A 151 13.72 -9.00 12.61
CA MET A 151 13.22 -8.12 13.66
C MET A 151 13.54 -8.71 15.06
N PRO A 152 14.53 -8.18 15.82
CA PRO A 152 15.06 -8.88 16.99
C PRO A 152 14.07 -8.81 18.14
N THR A 153 13.63 -9.96 18.63
CA THR A 153 12.64 -10.09 19.70
C THR A 153 13.21 -9.88 21.12
N GLY A 154 13.87 -8.73 21.39
CA GLY A 154 14.23 -8.15 22.72
C GLY A 154 15.52 -8.64 23.39
N THR A 155 16.22 -7.91 24.30
CA THR A 155 16.06 -6.63 25.09
C THR A 155 17.51 -6.18 25.47
N PRO A 156 17.92 -4.91 25.75
CA PRO A 156 17.23 -3.66 26.12
C PRO A 156 17.01 -2.66 24.97
N GLY A 157 15.88 -1.94 24.99
CA GLY A 157 15.36 -1.13 23.86
C GLY A 157 14.24 -1.81 23.04
N ARG A 158 13.73 -2.95 23.54
CA ARG A 158 12.77 -3.85 22.88
C ARG A 158 11.53 -3.11 22.35
N PRO A 159 11.30 -3.04 21.02
CA PRO A 159 10.03 -2.55 20.50
C PRO A 159 8.90 -3.45 21.01
N LYS A 160 7.85 -2.84 21.55
CA LYS A 160 6.75 -3.59 22.18
C LYS A 160 6.12 -4.49 21.12
N LYS A 161 5.86 -5.78 21.45
CA LYS A 161 5.20 -6.76 20.57
C LYS A 161 3.85 -6.22 20.10
N GLY A 162 3.77 -5.39 19.07
CA GLY A 162 2.51 -4.84 18.53
C GLY A 162 1.55 -4.13 19.50
N ILE A 163 1.88 -3.95 20.79
CA ILE A 163 0.87 -3.61 21.82
C ILE A 163 0.38 -2.17 21.66
N ASP A 164 1.23 -1.28 21.13
CA ASP A 164 0.85 0.10 20.86
C ASP A 164 -0.17 0.17 19.72
N ILE A 165 -0.02 -0.67 18.69
CA ILE A 165 -1.00 -0.82 17.60
C ILE A 165 -2.34 -1.36 18.13
N ILE A 166 -2.27 -2.37 19.01
CA ILE A 166 -3.47 -2.94 19.64
C ILE A 166 -4.18 -1.89 20.53
N ARG A 167 -3.44 -1.02 21.22
CA ARG A 167 -4.01 0.07 22.02
C ARG A 167 -4.71 1.12 21.15
N ILE A 168 -4.13 1.45 20.00
CA ILE A 168 -4.76 2.37 19.05
C ILE A 168 -6.07 1.80 18.52
N GLU A 169 -6.08 0.53 18.09
CA GLU A 169 -7.31 -0.11 17.63
C GLU A 169 -8.35 -0.25 18.74
N PHE A 170 -7.93 -0.58 19.98
CA PHE A 170 -8.83 -0.57 21.12
C PHE A 170 -9.52 0.79 21.29
N GLN A 171 -8.76 1.89 21.23
CA GLN A 171 -9.34 3.23 21.34
C GLN A 171 -10.31 3.53 20.18
N ARG A 172 -9.97 3.16 18.94
CA ARG A 172 -10.88 3.31 17.79
C ARG A 172 -12.20 2.58 18.02
N ARG A 173 -12.17 1.35 18.55
CA ARG A 173 -13.36 0.55 18.87
C ARG A 173 -14.18 1.18 20.00
N VAL A 174 -13.53 1.76 21.00
CA VAL A 174 -14.20 2.55 22.06
C VAL A 174 -14.95 3.73 21.44
N ASP A 175 -14.30 4.51 20.59
CA ASP A 175 -14.88 5.70 19.96
C ASP A 175 -16.03 5.34 19.00
N ALA A 176 -15.97 4.16 18.38
CA ALA A 176 -17.01 3.60 17.53
C ALA A 176 -18.14 2.87 18.29
N GLY A 177 -18.01 2.67 19.61
CA GLY A 177 -18.97 1.89 20.40
C GLY A 177 -18.97 0.38 20.12
N GLU A 178 -17.91 -0.15 19.52
CA GLU A 178 -17.78 -1.56 19.08
C GLU A 178 -17.14 -2.47 20.14
N LEU A 179 -17.27 -2.12 21.42
CA LEU A 179 -16.69 -2.90 22.52
C LEU A 179 -17.41 -4.22 22.73
N ALA A 180 -16.65 -5.29 22.95
CA ALA A 180 -17.22 -6.57 23.35
C ALA A 180 -17.83 -6.55 24.77
N ASP A 181 -18.52 -7.61 25.15
CA ASP A 181 -19.16 -7.68 26.48
C ASP A 181 -18.15 -7.83 27.64
N SER A 182 -16.97 -8.35 27.36
CA SER A 182 -15.92 -8.61 28.36
C SER A 182 -14.52 -8.31 27.83
N LEU A 183 -13.60 -7.97 28.75
CA LEU A 183 -12.19 -7.72 28.42
C LEU A 183 -11.54 -8.93 27.71
N ALA A 184 -11.92 -10.15 28.09
CA ALA A 184 -11.40 -11.36 27.46
C ALA A 184 -11.96 -11.59 26.05
N ALA A 185 -13.20 -11.17 25.78
CA ALA A 185 -13.75 -11.19 24.43
C ALA A 185 -13.12 -10.09 23.55
N GLU A 186 -12.92 -8.89 24.11
CA GLU A 186 -12.26 -7.79 23.42
C GLU A 186 -10.82 -8.15 23.07
N ALA A 187 -10.07 -8.72 24.02
CA ALA A 187 -8.68 -9.12 23.78
C ALA A 187 -8.57 -10.20 22.69
N ARG A 188 -9.52 -11.15 22.60
CA ARG A 188 -9.58 -12.12 21.50
C ARG A 188 -9.87 -11.46 20.16
N THR A 189 -10.80 -10.51 20.15
CA THR A 189 -11.16 -9.74 18.95
C THR A 189 -9.98 -8.94 18.43
N LEU A 190 -9.30 -8.20 19.31
CA LEU A 190 -8.10 -7.44 18.99
C LEU A 190 -6.94 -8.33 18.55
N GLN A 191 -6.79 -9.52 19.15
CA GLN A 191 -5.77 -10.47 18.73
C GLN A 191 -6.04 -11.02 17.33
N ALA A 192 -7.29 -11.39 17.04
CA ALA A 192 -7.71 -11.85 15.72
C ALA A 192 -7.48 -10.77 14.67
N TRP A 193 -7.94 -9.55 14.95
CA TRP A 193 -7.70 -8.37 14.12
C TRP A 193 -6.19 -8.16 13.88
N TYR A 194 -5.36 -8.23 14.92
CA TYR A 194 -3.92 -8.02 14.78
C TYR A 194 -3.26 -9.08 13.87
N ARG A 195 -3.65 -10.36 14.00
CA ARG A 195 -3.14 -11.44 13.14
C ARG A 195 -3.57 -11.29 11.69
N GLU A 196 -4.81 -10.85 11.45
CA GLU A 196 -5.30 -10.59 10.10
C GLU A 196 -4.60 -9.36 9.49
N THR A 197 -4.41 -8.32 10.29
CA THR A 197 -3.88 -7.03 9.85
C THR A 197 -2.37 -7.06 9.65
N TRP A 198 -1.66 -7.87 10.44
CA TRP A 198 -0.21 -8.01 10.46
C TRP A 198 0.22 -9.49 10.46
N PRO A 199 -0.03 -10.27 9.39
CA PRO A 199 0.19 -11.71 9.38
C PRO A 199 1.63 -12.13 9.66
N ARG A 200 2.59 -11.30 9.25
CA ARG A 200 4.02 -11.55 9.39
C ARG A 200 4.63 -11.09 10.72
N ARG A 201 3.86 -10.39 11.56
CA ARG A 201 4.36 -9.90 12.86
C ARG A 201 4.04 -10.84 13.99
N ASP A 202 4.98 -10.92 14.93
CA ASP A 202 4.74 -11.52 16.23
C ASP A 202 3.53 -10.90 16.92
N CYS A 203 2.51 -11.72 17.14
CA CYS A 203 1.27 -11.32 17.79
C CYS A 203 1.35 -11.58 19.30
N PRO A 204 1.06 -10.58 20.16
CA PRO A 204 0.86 -10.80 21.59
C PRO A 204 -0.16 -11.89 21.89
N THR A 205 0.08 -12.61 22.99
CA THR A 205 -0.93 -13.54 23.51
C THR A 205 -2.14 -12.76 24.03
N THR A 206 -3.33 -13.37 24.00
CA THR A 206 -4.57 -12.80 24.56
C THR A 206 -4.35 -12.30 25.98
N LYS A 207 -3.69 -13.10 26.83
CA LYS A 207 -3.34 -12.73 28.22
C LYS A 207 -2.46 -11.48 28.30
N THR A 208 -1.52 -11.31 27.36
CA THR A 208 -0.69 -10.10 27.29
C THR A 208 -1.53 -8.89 26.94
N ILE A 209 -2.45 -9.02 25.99
CA ILE A 209 -3.37 -7.96 25.57
C ILE A 209 -4.28 -7.56 26.73
N GLU A 210 -4.94 -8.54 27.37
CA GLU A 210 -5.81 -8.31 28.54
C GLU A 210 -5.10 -7.56 29.66
N ASN A 211 -3.89 -7.99 30.03
CA ASN A 211 -3.12 -7.35 31.09
C ASN A 211 -2.77 -5.89 30.75
N ASN A 212 -2.46 -5.60 29.49
CA ASN A 212 -2.07 -4.27 29.04
C ASN A 212 -3.25 -3.31 28.83
N LEU A 213 -4.48 -3.83 28.65
CA LEU A 213 -5.71 -3.05 28.44
C LEU A 213 -6.59 -2.97 29.68
N ARG A 214 -6.29 -3.71 30.75
CA ARG A 214 -7.15 -3.82 31.94
C ARG A 214 -7.55 -2.47 32.55
N GLU A 215 -6.60 -1.55 32.70
CA GLU A 215 -6.88 -0.23 33.27
C GLU A 215 -7.73 0.63 32.33
N ALA A 216 -7.38 0.67 31.04
CA ALA A 216 -8.13 1.40 30.02
C ALA A 216 -9.57 0.89 29.89
N TRP A 217 -9.77 -0.44 29.88
CA TRP A 217 -11.08 -1.07 29.87
C TRP A 217 -11.97 -0.64 31.03
N ARG A 218 -11.43 -0.64 32.26
CA ARG A 218 -12.16 -0.20 33.46
C ARG A 218 -12.55 1.27 33.36
N ALA A 219 -11.63 2.13 32.90
CA ALA A 219 -11.92 3.55 32.73
C ALA A 219 -13.04 3.81 31.72
N VAL A 220 -13.08 3.05 30.61
CA VAL A 220 -14.14 3.17 29.60
C VAL A 220 -15.49 2.64 30.12
N ARG A 221 -15.50 1.48 30.80
CA ARG A 221 -16.72 0.90 31.38
C ARG A 221 -17.34 1.81 32.45
N LEU A 222 -16.55 2.55 33.21
CA LEU A 222 -17.04 3.52 34.20
C LEU A 222 -17.65 4.78 33.56
N ARG A 223 -17.29 5.11 32.31
CA ARG A 223 -17.85 6.25 31.56
C ARG A 223 -19.11 5.90 30.77
N THR A 224 -19.30 4.61 30.48
CA THR A 224 -20.40 4.08 29.68
C THR A 224 -21.48 3.37 30.51
N ALA A 225 -21.29 3.24 31.83
CA ALA A 225 -22.29 2.80 32.81
C ALA A 225 -23.02 4.01 33.40
#